data_AF-A0A381TKW1-F1
#
_entry.id   AF-A0A381TKW1-F1
#
_cell.length_a   1.000
_cell.length_b   1.000
_cell.length_c   1.000
_cell.angle_alpha   90.00
_cell.angle_beta   90.00
_cell.angle_gamma   90.00
#
_symmetry.space_group_name_H-M   'P 1'
#
loop_
_entity.id
_entity.type
_entity.pdbx_description
1 polymer ?
#
loop_
_entity_poly.entity_id
_entity_poly.type
_entity_poly.pdbx_seq_one_letter_code
_entity_poly.pdbx_strand_id
1 'polypeptide(L)'
;MAPIEPRDEVFVPPVKWGPLNVVVASTITVLVAISILSLGGVLGTANGFDTSVTSPTGYYIGFLSGSAALIVLRLTRSPLWPISLALLSGIVIIWICYLLAVDVGGGRAEFVGVPLAIITATVMSGTFAVTALSFSTVLYRQKLSTLGFVKIYGFKPYAFAIGMWLIALTILMIWIAALSWLKLDFLLPPDTAQQVMDEAGGSLITTLILVGIVGPIAEEIFFRGFVLPGLVKQFGVVRSLLLSSFLFGIFHFDPGAVVPTFTLGLALGWVYLKTGSIWPSVFAHGLHNSLAIMMAKYATEI
;
A
#
# COMPACT_ATOMS: atom_id res chain seq x y z
N MET A 1 18.35 22.04 -15.81
CA MET A 1 16.90 21.84 -15.58
C MET A 1 16.51 22.78 -14.45
N ALA A 2 15.65 23.76 -14.70
CA ALA A 2 15.27 24.74 -13.68
C ALA A 2 14.49 24.05 -12.54
N PRO A 3 14.71 24.42 -11.26
CA PRO A 3 13.91 23.93 -10.15
C PRO A 3 12.45 24.33 -10.36
N ILE A 4 11.54 23.36 -10.24
CA ILE A 4 10.10 23.61 -10.37
C ILE A 4 9.63 24.26 -9.07
N GLU A 5 9.29 25.54 -9.11
CA GLU A 5 8.64 26.24 -7.99
C GLU A 5 7.27 25.63 -7.67
N PRO A 6 6.77 25.77 -6.41
CA PRO A 6 5.42 25.35 -6.05
C PRO A 6 4.41 25.97 -7.01
N ARG A 7 3.55 25.15 -7.63
CA ARG A 7 2.53 25.65 -8.58
C ARG A 7 1.31 26.14 -7.80
N ASP A 8 0.85 27.35 -8.11
CA ASP A 8 -0.43 27.86 -7.59
C ASP A 8 -1.62 27.02 -8.10
N GLU A 9 -1.48 26.46 -9.31
CA GLU A 9 -2.46 25.58 -9.96
C GLU A 9 -2.28 24.09 -9.60
N VAL A 10 -3.39 23.34 -9.62
CA VAL A 10 -3.40 21.90 -9.40
C VAL A 10 -2.74 21.17 -10.58
N PHE A 11 -1.75 20.33 -10.29
CA PHE A 11 -1.14 19.43 -11.24
C PHE A 11 -2.07 18.26 -11.54
N VAL A 12 -2.42 18.12 -12.82
CA VAL A 12 -3.10 16.93 -13.36
C VAL A 12 -2.24 16.41 -14.50
N PRO A 13 -1.55 15.26 -14.34
CA PRO A 13 -0.75 14.73 -15.43
C PRO A 13 -1.66 14.29 -16.59
N PRO A 14 -1.26 14.50 -17.85
CA PRO A 14 -2.03 14.03 -19.00
C PRO A 14 -1.86 12.51 -19.12
N VAL A 15 -2.75 11.76 -18.46
CA VAL A 15 -2.76 10.30 -18.47
C VAL A 15 -3.69 9.74 -19.54
N LYS A 16 -3.32 8.59 -20.10
CA LYS A 16 -4.10 7.88 -21.15
C LYS A 16 -5.11 6.89 -20.57
N TRP A 17 -4.92 6.46 -19.32
CA TRP A 17 -5.87 5.59 -18.64
C TRP A 17 -7.02 6.39 -18.02
N GLY A 18 -8.18 5.75 -17.84
CA GLY A 18 -9.36 6.34 -17.20
C GLY A 18 -9.93 5.45 -16.08
N PRO A 19 -11.15 5.76 -15.59
CA PRO A 19 -11.74 5.09 -14.44
C PRO A 19 -11.93 3.58 -14.60
N LEU A 20 -12.25 3.09 -15.80
CA LEU A 20 -12.36 1.64 -16.04
C LEU A 20 -11.04 0.91 -15.76
N ASN A 21 -9.91 1.49 -16.16
CA ASN A 21 -8.60 0.90 -15.85
C ASN A 21 -8.29 0.95 -14.37
N VAL A 22 -8.75 1.99 -13.66
CA VAL A 22 -8.61 2.08 -12.20
C VAL A 22 -9.37 0.95 -11.51
N VAL A 23 -10.62 0.71 -11.91
CA VAL A 23 -11.44 -0.39 -11.36
C VAL A 23 -10.80 -1.74 -11.66
N VAL A 24 -10.40 -1.98 -12.92
CA VAL A 24 -9.80 -3.24 -13.34
C VAL A 24 -8.46 -3.48 -12.63
N ALA A 25 -7.57 -2.49 -12.59
CA ALA A 25 -6.30 -2.58 -11.88
C ALA A 25 -6.51 -2.84 -10.38
N SER A 26 -7.40 -2.11 -9.72
CA SER A 26 -7.72 -2.30 -8.30
C SER A 26 -8.22 -3.71 -8.02
N THR A 27 -9.12 -4.21 -8.87
CA THR A 27 -9.64 -5.58 -8.77
C THR A 27 -8.52 -6.60 -8.93
N ILE A 28 -7.65 -6.44 -9.93
CA ILE A 28 -6.52 -7.33 -10.17
C ILE A 28 -5.52 -7.30 -9.02
N THR A 29 -5.20 -6.12 -8.48
CA THR A 29 -4.27 -5.97 -7.34
C THR A 29 -4.79 -6.76 -6.14
N VAL A 30 -6.08 -6.64 -5.80
CA VAL A 30 -6.68 -7.39 -4.70
C VAL A 30 -6.66 -8.90 -4.97
N LEU A 31 -7.07 -9.34 -6.16
CA LEU A 31 -7.09 -10.77 -6.50
C LEU A 31 -5.68 -11.40 -6.49
N VAL A 32 -4.68 -10.68 -7.01
CA VAL A 32 -3.27 -11.10 -7.00
C VAL A 32 -2.74 -11.15 -5.58
N ALA A 33 -3.02 -10.14 -4.76
CA ALA A 33 -2.60 -10.11 -3.35
C ALA A 33 -3.21 -11.27 -2.54
N ILE A 34 -4.52 -11.53 -2.69
CA ILE A 34 -5.20 -12.67 -2.05
C ILE A 34 -4.56 -13.98 -2.52
N SER A 35 -4.29 -14.12 -3.82
CA SER A 35 -3.68 -15.32 -4.38
C SER A 35 -2.26 -15.56 -3.84
N ILE A 36 -1.43 -14.52 -3.79
CA ILE A 36 -0.07 -14.59 -3.22
C ILE A 36 -0.13 -14.96 -1.74
N LEU A 37 -0.99 -14.32 -0.95
CA LEU A 37 -1.13 -14.62 0.48
C LEU A 37 -1.60 -16.07 0.71
N SER A 38 -2.63 -16.47 -0.02
CA SER A 38 -3.28 -17.78 0.13
C SER A 38 -2.42 -18.94 -0.35
N LEU A 39 -1.63 -18.73 -1.41
CA LEU A 39 -0.76 -19.78 -1.94
C LEU A 39 0.62 -19.73 -1.30
N GLY A 40 1.18 -18.56 -1.01
CA GLY A 40 2.50 -18.41 -0.40
C GLY A 40 2.64 -19.14 0.95
N GLY A 41 1.60 -19.17 1.77
CA GLY A 41 1.61 -19.82 3.08
C GLY A 41 1.54 -21.36 3.08
N VAL A 42 1.22 -22.00 1.94
CA VAL A 42 0.92 -23.45 1.84
C VAL A 42 1.97 -24.35 2.52
N LEU A 43 3.25 -24.06 2.27
CA LEU A 43 4.35 -24.90 2.77
C LEU A 43 4.73 -24.54 4.21
N GLY A 44 4.43 -23.33 4.68
CA GLY A 44 4.69 -22.95 6.05
C GLY A 44 3.86 -23.77 7.04
N THR A 45 2.61 -24.07 6.68
CA THR A 45 1.71 -24.91 7.47
C THR A 45 2.23 -26.35 7.61
N ALA A 46 2.87 -26.89 6.56
CA ALA A 46 3.49 -28.21 6.59
C ALA A 46 4.74 -28.27 7.48
N ASN A 47 5.40 -27.12 7.67
CA ASN A 47 6.58 -26.97 8.54
C ASN A 47 6.21 -26.58 9.99
N GLY A 48 4.92 -26.49 10.32
CA GLY A 48 4.44 -26.19 11.68
C GLY A 48 4.37 -24.70 12.04
N PHE A 49 4.50 -23.79 11.06
CA PHE A 49 4.40 -22.35 11.30
C PHE A 49 2.95 -21.87 11.35
N ASP A 50 2.70 -20.83 12.15
CA ASP A 50 1.39 -20.19 12.20
C ASP A 50 1.22 -19.29 10.97
N THR A 51 0.68 -19.86 9.89
CA THR A 51 0.40 -19.13 8.66
C THR A 51 -1.07 -18.73 8.62
N SER A 52 -1.39 -17.65 7.91
CA SER A 52 -2.79 -17.26 7.65
C SER A 52 -3.57 -18.28 6.79
N VAL A 53 -2.93 -19.38 6.37
CA VAL A 53 -3.48 -20.40 5.46
C VAL A 53 -3.34 -21.78 6.08
N THR A 54 -4.20 -22.09 7.04
CA THR A 54 -4.19 -23.36 7.78
C THR A 54 -5.10 -24.44 7.21
N SER A 55 -5.77 -24.21 6.07
CA SER A 55 -6.81 -25.13 5.58
C SER A 55 -6.85 -25.31 4.05
N PRO A 56 -7.32 -26.47 3.55
CA PRO A 56 -7.60 -26.69 2.12
C PRO A 56 -8.44 -25.57 1.48
N THR A 57 -9.33 -24.94 2.24
CA THR A 57 -10.15 -23.80 1.82
C THR A 57 -9.30 -22.61 1.35
N GLY A 58 -8.20 -22.31 2.05
CA GLY A 58 -7.29 -21.23 1.67
C GLY A 58 -6.65 -21.47 0.31
N TYR A 59 -6.29 -22.71 0.00
CA TYR A 59 -5.72 -23.06 -1.32
C TYR A 59 -6.72 -22.85 -2.44
N TYR A 60 -7.99 -23.27 -2.24
CA TYR A 60 -9.05 -23.01 -3.21
C TYR A 60 -9.27 -21.51 -3.43
N ILE A 61 -9.31 -20.71 -2.37
CA ILE A 61 -9.40 -19.25 -2.46
C ILE A 61 -8.24 -18.67 -3.27
N GLY A 62 -7.02 -19.14 -3.01
CA GLY A 62 -5.81 -18.71 -3.71
C GLY A 62 -5.84 -19.01 -5.22
N PHE A 63 -6.20 -20.24 -5.59
CA PHE A 63 -6.31 -20.66 -7.00
C PHE A 63 -7.46 -19.95 -7.72
N LEU A 64 -8.61 -19.80 -7.08
CA LEU A 64 -9.76 -19.09 -7.66
C LEU A 64 -9.44 -17.61 -7.87
N SER A 65 -8.81 -16.96 -6.89
CA SER A 65 -8.44 -15.54 -7.00
C SER A 65 -7.39 -15.30 -8.08
N GLY A 66 -6.35 -16.14 -8.14
CA GLY A 66 -5.33 -16.06 -9.19
C GLY A 66 -5.91 -16.30 -10.59
N SER A 67 -6.77 -17.32 -10.72
CA SER A 67 -7.45 -17.62 -11.98
C SER A 67 -8.39 -16.49 -12.41
N ALA A 68 -9.16 -15.94 -11.48
CA ALA A 68 -10.02 -14.79 -11.71
C ALA A 68 -9.21 -13.57 -12.18
N ALA A 69 -8.05 -13.29 -11.56
CA ALA A 69 -7.16 -12.20 -11.98
C ALA A 69 -6.71 -12.37 -13.44
N LEU A 70 -6.27 -13.59 -13.82
CA LEU A 70 -5.84 -13.89 -15.19
C LEU A 70 -6.98 -13.82 -16.21
N ILE A 71 -8.19 -14.26 -15.83
CA ILE A 71 -9.39 -14.14 -16.66
C ILE A 71 -9.74 -12.68 -16.88
N VAL A 72 -9.81 -11.87 -15.81
CA VAL A 72 -10.07 -10.43 -15.89
C VAL A 72 -9.05 -9.77 -16.81
N LEU A 73 -7.75 -10.03 -16.61
CA LEU A 73 -6.68 -9.49 -17.46
C LEU A 73 -6.89 -9.78 -18.95
N ARG A 74 -7.28 -11.02 -19.30
CA ARG A 74 -7.55 -11.42 -20.68
C ARG A 74 -8.80 -10.74 -21.24
N LEU A 75 -9.90 -10.74 -20.47
CA LEU A 75 -11.17 -10.15 -20.89
C LEU A 75 -11.07 -8.64 -21.11
N THR A 76 -10.32 -7.95 -20.27
CA THR A 76 -10.12 -6.49 -20.34
C THR A 76 -8.93 -6.08 -21.20
N ARG A 77 -8.28 -7.02 -21.90
CA ARG A 77 -7.07 -6.79 -22.73
C ARG A 77 -5.99 -5.99 -21.99
N SER A 78 -5.83 -6.30 -20.71
CA SER A 78 -4.91 -5.64 -19.78
C SER A 78 -3.53 -6.32 -19.79
N PRO A 79 -2.47 -5.70 -19.23
CA PRO A 79 -1.10 -6.18 -19.35
C PRO A 79 -0.90 -7.52 -18.61
N LEU A 80 -0.98 -8.62 -19.35
CA LEU A 80 -0.94 -9.97 -18.78
C LEU A 80 0.44 -10.32 -18.22
N TRP A 81 1.50 -10.19 -19.01
CA TRP A 81 2.81 -10.75 -18.65
C TRP A 81 3.43 -10.17 -17.36
N PRO A 82 3.42 -8.84 -17.07
CA PRO A 82 4.09 -8.35 -15.87
C PRO A 82 3.31 -8.70 -14.61
N ILE A 83 1.97 -8.77 -14.71
CA ILE A 83 1.11 -9.13 -13.59
C ILE A 83 1.16 -10.64 -13.34
N SER A 84 1.15 -11.47 -14.39
CA SER A 84 1.40 -12.92 -14.26
C SER A 84 2.78 -13.19 -13.65
N LEU A 85 3.81 -12.44 -14.06
CA LEU A 85 5.15 -12.59 -13.50
C LEU A 85 5.19 -12.23 -12.02
N ALA A 86 4.56 -11.11 -11.60
CA ALA A 86 4.50 -10.72 -10.20
C ALA A 86 3.68 -11.68 -9.32
N LEU A 87 2.60 -12.22 -9.85
CA LEU A 87 1.83 -13.28 -9.18
C LEU A 87 2.70 -14.52 -8.94
N LEU A 88 3.35 -15.03 -9.99
CA LEU A 88 4.19 -16.22 -9.89
C LEU A 88 5.42 -15.98 -9.01
N SER A 89 6.13 -14.87 -9.19
CA SER A 89 7.31 -14.55 -8.39
C SER A 89 6.95 -14.30 -6.93
N GLY A 90 5.82 -13.63 -6.64
CA GLY A 90 5.36 -13.41 -5.27
C GLY A 90 5.07 -14.71 -4.54
N ILE A 91 4.36 -15.65 -5.19
CA ILE A 91 4.11 -16.99 -4.65
C ILE A 91 5.43 -17.74 -4.41
N VAL A 92 6.32 -17.77 -5.42
CA VAL A 92 7.60 -18.49 -5.35
C VAL A 92 8.53 -17.92 -4.27
N ILE A 93 8.61 -16.59 -4.15
CA ILE A 93 9.42 -15.93 -3.11
C ILE A 93 8.94 -16.36 -1.73
N ILE A 94 7.63 -16.22 -1.46
CA ILE A 94 7.07 -16.58 -0.15
C ILE A 94 7.25 -18.08 0.12
N TRP A 95 7.04 -18.94 -0.88
CA TRP A 95 7.33 -20.38 -0.78
C TRP A 95 8.76 -20.68 -0.39
N ILE A 96 9.74 -20.10 -1.09
CA ILE A 96 11.16 -20.31 -0.79
C ILE A 96 11.49 -19.81 0.62
N CYS A 97 10.95 -18.64 1.01
CA CYS A 97 11.15 -18.11 2.35
C CYS A 97 10.58 -19.06 3.41
N TYR A 98 9.37 -19.61 3.26
CA TYR A 98 8.81 -20.61 4.19
C TYR A 98 9.60 -21.92 4.24
N LEU A 99 10.11 -22.39 3.09
CA LEU A 99 10.89 -23.62 3.03
C LEU A 99 12.24 -23.51 3.74
N LEU A 100 12.83 -22.32 3.72
CA LEU A 100 14.16 -22.04 4.28
C LEU A 100 14.10 -21.28 5.60
N ALA A 101 12.90 -21.02 6.12
CA ALA A 101 12.72 -20.29 7.36
C ALA A 101 13.09 -21.15 8.56
N VAL A 102 13.52 -20.46 9.62
CA VAL A 102 13.79 -21.04 10.93
C VAL A 102 12.66 -20.64 11.87
N ASP A 103 12.18 -21.59 12.68
CA ASP A 103 11.26 -21.31 13.78
C ASP A 103 11.98 -20.50 14.86
N VAL A 104 11.44 -19.35 15.23
CA VAL A 104 11.97 -18.50 16.31
C VAL A 104 11.07 -18.53 17.56
N GLY A 105 10.06 -19.40 17.58
CA GLY A 105 9.11 -19.56 18.68
C GLY A 105 7.92 -18.60 18.59
N GLY A 106 6.85 -18.94 19.33
CA GLY A 106 5.62 -18.13 19.36
C GLY A 106 4.86 -18.12 18.03
N GLY A 107 5.00 -19.17 17.21
CA GLY A 107 4.37 -19.28 15.89
C GLY A 107 5.06 -18.48 14.78
N ARG A 108 6.18 -17.82 15.09
CA ARG A 108 6.89 -16.94 14.16
C ARG A 108 8.02 -17.66 13.44
N ALA A 109 8.23 -17.28 12.18
CA ALA A 109 9.25 -17.84 11.32
C ALA A 109 10.06 -16.72 10.67
N GLU A 110 11.37 -16.93 10.54
CA GLU A 110 12.30 -15.97 9.96
C GLU A 110 13.10 -16.57 8.81
N PHE A 111 13.26 -15.81 7.74
CA PHE A 111 14.16 -16.11 6.64
C PHE A 111 15.31 -15.10 6.63
N VAL A 112 16.54 -15.57 6.89
CA VAL A 112 17.75 -14.72 6.94
C VAL A 112 17.60 -13.54 7.91
N GLY A 113 17.00 -13.80 9.09
CA GLY A 113 16.77 -12.78 10.13
C GLY A 113 15.67 -11.76 9.80
N VAL A 114 14.85 -12.03 8.79
CA VAL A 114 13.68 -11.21 8.43
C VAL A 114 12.41 -12.05 8.64
N PRO A 115 11.46 -11.59 9.45
CA PRO A 115 10.22 -12.32 9.67
C PRO A 115 9.37 -12.45 8.41
N LEU A 116 8.80 -13.64 8.22
CA LEU A 116 8.06 -13.99 7.02
C LEU A 116 6.83 -13.12 6.78
N ALA A 117 6.18 -12.66 7.85
CA ALA A 117 5.05 -11.74 7.75
C ALA A 117 5.45 -10.42 7.09
N ILE A 118 6.63 -9.88 7.43
CA ILE A 118 7.15 -8.64 6.83
C ILE A 118 7.56 -8.85 5.38
N ILE A 119 8.16 -10.01 5.04
CA ILE A 119 8.44 -10.37 3.65
C ILE A 119 7.12 -10.43 2.86
N THR A 120 6.11 -11.08 3.41
CA THR A 120 4.78 -11.22 2.80
C THR A 120 4.13 -9.85 2.56
N ALA A 121 4.11 -8.97 3.56
CA ALA A 121 3.60 -7.61 3.45
C ALA A 121 4.36 -6.78 2.39
N THR A 122 5.69 -6.97 2.29
CA THR A 122 6.52 -6.32 1.27
C THR A 122 6.19 -6.81 -0.13
N VAL A 123 6.05 -8.13 -0.32
CA VAL A 123 5.65 -8.72 -1.60
C VAL A 123 4.27 -8.23 -2.01
N MET A 124 3.32 -8.18 -1.07
CA MET A 124 1.98 -7.63 -1.30
C MET A 124 2.05 -6.15 -1.70
N SER A 125 2.82 -5.33 -0.99
CA SER A 125 3.06 -3.92 -1.35
C SER A 125 3.59 -3.80 -2.78
N GLY A 126 4.55 -4.66 -3.17
CA GLY A 126 5.08 -4.71 -4.53
C GLY A 126 4.02 -4.91 -5.62
N THR A 127 2.91 -5.60 -5.34
CA THR A 127 1.82 -5.80 -6.31
C THR A 127 1.13 -4.49 -6.71
N PHE A 128 1.03 -3.52 -5.80
CA PHE A 128 0.50 -2.19 -6.08
C PHE A 128 1.39 -1.48 -7.10
N ALA A 129 2.70 -1.41 -6.83
CA ALA A 129 3.66 -0.79 -7.72
C ALA A 129 3.69 -1.46 -9.10
N VAL A 130 3.75 -2.80 -9.15
CA VAL A 130 3.73 -3.55 -10.41
C VAL A 130 2.45 -3.29 -11.19
N THR A 131 1.29 -3.28 -10.54
CA THR A 131 0.02 -3.06 -11.25
C THR A 131 -0.02 -1.66 -11.86
N ALA A 132 0.32 -0.64 -11.09
CA ALA A 132 0.38 0.75 -11.58
C ALA A 132 1.36 0.92 -12.74
N LEU A 133 2.57 0.37 -12.61
CA LEU A 133 3.59 0.39 -13.66
C LEU A 133 3.15 -0.38 -14.91
N SER A 134 2.49 -1.52 -14.74
CA SER A 134 2.00 -2.34 -15.86
C SER A 134 0.96 -1.59 -16.68
N PHE A 135 -0.06 -1.01 -16.04
CA PHE A 135 -1.10 -0.27 -16.75
C PHE A 135 -0.55 1.02 -17.38
N SER A 136 0.30 1.77 -16.68
CA SER A 136 0.81 3.04 -17.20
C SER A 136 1.90 2.87 -18.26
N THR A 137 2.97 2.12 -17.96
CA THR A 137 4.18 2.05 -18.78
C THR A 137 4.15 0.93 -19.80
N VAL A 138 3.52 -0.22 -19.51
CA VAL A 138 3.47 -1.36 -20.45
C VAL A 138 2.27 -1.22 -21.39
N LEU A 139 1.06 -1.04 -20.84
CA LEU A 139 -0.16 -0.93 -21.64
C LEU A 139 -0.23 0.40 -22.41
N TYR A 140 -0.04 1.53 -21.73
CA TYR A 140 -0.17 2.86 -22.36
C TYR A 140 1.14 3.49 -22.85
N ARG A 141 2.29 2.87 -22.58
CA ARG A 141 3.63 3.37 -22.96
C ARG A 141 3.89 4.80 -22.48
N GLN A 142 3.32 5.17 -21.33
CA GLN A 142 3.56 6.48 -20.74
C GLN A 142 4.86 6.50 -19.93
N LYS A 143 5.49 7.68 -19.86
CA LYS A 143 6.72 7.89 -19.09
C LYS A 143 6.43 7.81 -17.59
N LEU A 144 7.41 7.39 -16.79
CA LEU A 144 7.30 7.35 -15.32
C LEU A 144 6.92 8.70 -14.70
N SER A 145 7.27 9.82 -15.35
CA SER A 145 6.84 11.16 -14.90
C SER A 145 5.32 11.33 -14.87
N THR A 146 4.54 10.53 -15.61
CA THR A 146 3.06 10.55 -15.55
C THR A 146 2.51 9.93 -14.28
N LEU A 147 3.27 9.03 -13.64
CA LEU A 147 2.99 8.53 -12.29
C LEU A 147 3.55 9.47 -11.20
N GLY A 148 4.12 10.62 -11.57
CA GLY A 148 4.70 11.57 -10.62
C GLY A 148 6.12 11.26 -10.18
N PHE A 149 6.87 10.40 -10.90
CA PHE A 149 8.34 10.31 -10.76
C PHE A 149 9.02 11.56 -11.33
N VAL A 150 8.76 12.69 -10.67
CA VAL A 150 9.27 14.02 -11.02
C VAL A 150 10.20 14.44 -9.89
N LYS A 151 11.47 14.69 -10.22
CA LYS A 151 12.44 15.23 -9.26
C LYS A 151 12.01 16.65 -8.89
N ILE A 152 11.89 16.89 -7.60
CA ILE A 152 11.63 18.20 -7.02
C ILE A 152 12.83 18.60 -6.17
N TYR A 153 13.08 19.90 -6.06
CA TYR A 153 14.22 20.44 -5.34
C TYR A 153 13.75 21.42 -4.27
N GLY A 154 14.52 21.53 -3.19
CA GLY A 154 14.24 22.43 -2.07
C GLY A 154 13.28 21.83 -1.02
N PHE A 155 13.23 22.49 0.14
CA PHE A 155 12.51 21.99 1.31
C PHE A 155 11.00 22.27 1.28
N LYS A 156 10.56 23.30 0.53
CA LYS A 156 9.17 23.79 0.56
C LYS A 156 8.12 22.70 0.28
N PRO A 157 8.27 21.82 -0.73
CA PRO A 157 7.28 20.77 -0.98
C PRO A 157 7.17 19.76 0.17
N TYR A 158 8.28 19.44 0.84
CA TYR A 158 8.30 18.54 1.99
C TYR A 158 7.74 19.21 3.25
N ALA A 159 8.03 20.50 3.47
CA ALA A 159 7.39 21.26 4.54
C ALA A 159 5.87 21.36 4.35
N PHE A 160 5.42 21.57 3.12
CA PHE A 160 3.99 21.52 2.79
C PHE A 160 3.39 20.14 3.09
N ALA A 161 4.09 19.07 2.72
CA ALA A 161 3.66 17.71 3.02
C ALA A 161 3.55 17.43 4.53
N ILE A 162 4.52 17.90 5.32
CA ILE A 162 4.48 17.85 6.79
C ILE A 162 3.26 18.63 7.32
N GLY A 163 3.01 19.84 6.81
CA GLY A 163 1.85 20.63 7.22
C GLY A 163 0.52 19.92 6.96
N MET A 164 0.35 19.34 5.77
CA MET A 164 -0.84 18.56 5.42
C MET A 164 -0.96 17.29 6.27
N TRP A 165 0.15 16.62 6.55
CA TRP A 165 0.21 15.46 7.43
C TRP A 165 -0.19 15.80 8.88
N LEU A 166 0.29 16.91 9.44
CA LEU A 166 -0.09 17.38 10.78
C LEU A 166 -1.60 17.71 10.86
N ILE A 167 -2.17 18.29 9.80
CA ILE A 167 -3.62 18.52 9.72
C ILE A 167 -4.37 17.19 9.75
N ALA A 168 -3.96 16.21 8.93
CA ALA A 168 -4.57 14.89 8.93
C ALA A 168 -4.44 14.18 10.29
N LEU A 169 -3.27 14.27 10.94
CA LEU A 169 -3.03 13.71 12.26
C LEU A 169 -3.94 14.35 13.31
N THR A 170 -4.13 15.67 13.25
CA THR A 170 -5.03 16.38 14.17
C THR A 170 -6.47 15.93 14.00
N ILE A 171 -6.94 15.79 12.75
CA ILE A 171 -8.29 15.27 12.45
C ILE A 171 -8.45 13.84 12.98
N LEU A 172 -7.43 13.00 12.80
CA LEU A 172 -7.42 11.63 13.32
C LEU A 172 -7.50 11.58 14.85
N MET A 173 -6.74 12.42 15.56
CA MET A 173 -6.80 12.47 17.03
C MET A 173 -8.18 12.90 17.53
N ILE A 174 -8.82 13.86 16.86
CA ILE A 174 -10.20 14.28 17.17
C ILE A 174 -11.18 13.12 16.92
N TRP A 175 -11.01 12.41 15.82
CA TRP A 175 -11.85 11.25 15.47
C TRP A 175 -11.74 10.13 16.53
N ILE A 176 -10.53 9.75 16.92
CA ILE A 176 -10.28 8.74 17.97
C ILE A 176 -10.90 9.18 19.30
N ALA A 177 -10.71 10.45 19.69
CA ALA A 177 -11.30 10.99 20.92
C ALA A 177 -12.84 10.94 20.88
N ALA A 178 -13.46 11.27 19.74
CA ALA A 178 -14.91 11.21 19.57
C ALA A 178 -15.43 9.77 19.66
N LEU A 179 -14.78 8.81 19.00
CA LEU A 179 -15.14 7.39 19.08
C LEU A 179 -15.02 6.84 20.50
N SER A 180 -13.95 7.20 21.21
CA SER A 180 -13.72 6.80 22.60
C SER A 180 -14.80 7.36 23.52
N TRP A 181 -15.19 8.63 23.32
CA TRP A 181 -16.28 9.25 24.06
C TRP A 181 -17.64 8.57 23.79
N LEU A 182 -17.88 8.16 22.54
CA LEU A 182 -19.08 7.45 22.11
C LEU A 182 -19.06 5.94 22.43
N LYS A 183 -17.95 5.40 22.93
CA LYS A 183 -17.73 3.96 23.18
C LYS A 183 -17.96 3.09 21.94
N LEU A 184 -17.49 3.57 20.79
CA LEU A 184 -17.57 2.87 19.51
C LEU A 184 -16.27 2.13 19.19
N ASP A 185 -15.90 1.18 20.05
CA ASP A 185 -14.57 0.55 20.05
C ASP A 185 -14.26 -0.19 18.74
N PHE A 186 -15.28 -0.74 18.06
CA PHE A 186 -15.10 -1.44 16.78
C PHE A 186 -14.68 -0.53 15.62
N LEU A 187 -14.80 0.80 15.77
CA LEU A 187 -14.35 1.79 14.78
C LEU A 187 -13.01 2.43 15.16
N LEU A 188 -12.45 2.07 16.32
CA LEU A 188 -11.12 2.55 16.68
C LEU A 188 -10.09 1.94 15.72
N PRO A 189 -9.06 2.71 15.34
CA PRO A 189 -8.00 2.18 14.49
C PRO A 189 -7.35 0.96 15.17
N PRO A 190 -7.16 -0.15 14.44
CA PRO A 190 -6.44 -1.29 14.97
C PRO A 190 -4.99 -0.92 15.27
N ASP A 191 -4.37 -1.61 16.22
CA ASP A 191 -2.95 -1.42 16.55
C ASP A 191 -2.03 -2.14 15.54
N THR A 192 -2.20 -1.81 14.26
CA THR A 192 -1.47 -2.45 13.15
C THR A 192 0.03 -2.24 13.30
N ALA A 193 0.47 -1.10 13.82
CA ALA A 193 1.89 -0.83 14.03
C ALA A 193 2.49 -1.76 15.09
N GLN A 194 1.78 -2.02 16.19
CA GLN A 194 2.20 -3.00 17.19
C GLN A 194 2.18 -4.41 16.63
N GLN A 195 1.11 -4.81 15.94
CA GLN A 195 1.02 -6.13 15.30
C GLN A 195 2.19 -6.39 14.35
N VAL A 196 2.49 -5.41 13.49
CA VAL A 196 3.63 -5.48 12.57
C VAL A 196 4.97 -5.51 13.32
N MET A 197 5.14 -4.74 14.40
CA MET A 197 6.36 -4.77 15.22
C MET A 197 6.57 -6.13 15.90
N ASP A 198 5.48 -6.70 16.41
CA ASP A 198 5.46 -8.02 17.05
C ASP A 198 5.80 -9.10 16.03
N GLU A 199 5.14 -9.08 14.86
CA GLU A 199 5.44 -9.95 13.72
C GLU A 199 6.87 -9.79 13.22
N ALA A 200 7.43 -8.57 13.30
CA ALA A 200 8.82 -8.29 12.96
C ALA A 200 9.83 -8.76 14.03
N GLY A 201 9.41 -9.54 15.02
CA GLY A 201 10.30 -10.01 16.10
C GLY A 201 10.86 -8.86 16.93
N GLY A 202 10.21 -7.69 16.91
CA GLY A 202 10.72 -6.47 17.52
C GLY A 202 11.86 -5.78 16.75
N SER A 203 12.16 -6.23 15.52
CA SER A 203 13.22 -5.65 14.67
C SER A 203 12.79 -4.30 14.09
N LEU A 204 13.23 -3.23 14.76
CA LEU A 204 12.92 -1.87 14.37
C LEU A 204 13.42 -1.52 12.97
N ILE A 205 14.69 -1.86 12.64
CA ILE A 205 15.31 -1.48 11.37
C ILE A 205 14.60 -2.14 10.19
N THR A 206 14.34 -3.44 10.29
CA THR A 206 13.60 -4.19 9.25
C THR A 206 12.22 -3.60 9.02
N THR A 207 11.50 -3.28 10.10
CA THR A 207 10.15 -2.73 10.03
C THR A 207 10.14 -1.33 9.42
N LEU A 208 11.09 -0.46 9.81
CA LEU A 208 11.22 0.88 9.24
C LEU A 208 11.54 0.86 7.76
N ILE A 209 12.42 -0.04 7.30
CA ILE A 209 12.75 -0.15 5.88
C ILE A 209 11.53 -0.65 5.09
N LEU A 210 10.91 -1.74 5.53
CA LEU A 210 9.89 -2.42 4.72
C LEU A 210 8.52 -1.74 4.81
N VAL A 211 8.09 -1.33 6.01
CA VAL A 211 6.78 -0.71 6.24
C VAL A 211 6.85 0.81 6.29
N GLY A 212 7.98 1.38 6.75
CA GLY A 212 8.19 2.82 6.77
C GLY A 212 8.66 3.42 5.44
N ILE A 213 9.22 2.62 4.52
CA ILE A 213 9.76 3.12 3.24
C ILE A 213 9.18 2.35 2.04
N VAL A 214 9.37 1.02 1.97
CA VAL A 214 8.99 0.25 0.77
C VAL A 214 7.48 0.23 0.55
N GLY A 215 6.69 -0.02 1.59
CA GLY A 215 5.21 0.04 1.54
C GLY A 215 4.70 1.39 1.02
N PRO A 216 5.05 2.52 1.68
CA PRO A 216 4.67 3.86 1.24
C PRO A 216 5.06 4.15 -0.21
N ILE A 217 6.26 3.77 -0.67
CA ILE A 217 6.63 3.94 -2.08
C ILE A 217 5.64 3.22 -3.01
N ALA A 218 5.36 1.95 -2.73
CA ALA A 218 4.51 1.15 -3.60
C ALA A 218 3.05 1.62 -3.62
N GLU A 219 2.52 1.99 -2.45
CA GLU A 219 1.17 2.52 -2.30
C GLU A 219 1.03 3.90 -2.96
N GLU A 220 1.99 4.81 -2.78
CA GLU A 220 1.93 6.12 -3.43
C GLU A 220 2.04 6.02 -4.96
N ILE A 221 2.84 5.09 -5.49
CA ILE A 221 2.88 4.81 -6.94
C ILE A 221 1.49 4.42 -7.44
N PHE A 222 0.76 3.58 -6.69
CA PHE A 222 -0.56 3.12 -7.10
C PHE A 222 -1.65 4.17 -6.87
N PHE A 223 -1.82 4.67 -5.66
CA PHE A 223 -2.94 5.57 -5.35
C PHE A 223 -2.74 6.99 -5.89
N ARG A 224 -1.53 7.54 -5.80
CA ARG A 224 -1.25 8.93 -6.20
C ARG A 224 -0.76 9.00 -7.63
N GLY A 225 0.12 8.07 -8.02
CA GLY A 225 0.63 8.01 -9.39
C GLY A 225 -0.40 7.49 -10.40
N PHE A 226 -1.20 6.49 -10.05
CA PHE A 226 -2.08 5.80 -11.01
C PHE A 226 -3.58 6.07 -10.79
N VAL A 227 -4.13 5.74 -9.62
CA VAL A 227 -5.58 5.84 -9.33
C VAL A 227 -6.07 7.28 -9.45
N LEU A 228 -5.45 8.20 -8.71
CA LEU A 228 -5.89 9.59 -8.64
C LEU A 228 -5.92 10.24 -10.04
N PRO A 229 -4.82 10.31 -10.82
CA PRO A 229 -4.83 10.85 -12.19
C PRO A 229 -5.83 10.16 -13.13
N GLY A 230 -5.99 8.85 -13.00
CA GLY A 230 -6.93 8.06 -13.80
C GLY A 230 -8.39 8.46 -13.60
N LEU A 231 -8.72 9.04 -12.44
CA LEU A 231 -10.06 9.51 -12.11
C LEU A 231 -10.27 10.99 -12.49
N VAL A 232 -9.22 11.84 -12.42
CA VAL A 232 -9.36 13.31 -12.59
C VAL A 232 -10.01 13.70 -13.91
N LYS A 233 -9.66 13.02 -15.01
CA LYS A 233 -10.20 13.35 -16.35
C LYS A 233 -11.72 13.26 -16.43
N GLN A 234 -12.33 12.32 -15.71
CA GLN A 234 -13.77 12.06 -15.78
C GLN A 234 -14.54 12.70 -14.62
N PHE A 235 -13.96 12.76 -13.42
CA PHE A 235 -14.68 13.19 -12.22
C PHE A 235 -14.24 14.56 -11.69
N GLY A 236 -13.18 15.16 -12.25
CA GLY A 236 -12.57 16.38 -11.75
C GLY A 236 -11.77 16.16 -10.46
N VAL A 237 -11.03 17.19 -10.03
CA VAL A 237 -10.04 17.09 -8.95
C VAL A 237 -10.66 16.64 -7.63
N VAL A 238 -11.72 17.32 -7.16
CA VAL A 238 -12.31 17.08 -5.84
C VAL A 238 -12.86 15.67 -5.71
N ARG A 239 -13.70 15.22 -6.65
CA ARG A 239 -14.29 13.88 -6.60
C ARG A 239 -13.23 12.80 -6.74
N SER A 240 -12.20 13.03 -7.56
CA SER A 240 -11.12 12.06 -7.75
C SER A 240 -10.23 11.94 -6.52
N LEU A 241 -9.99 13.05 -5.81
CA LEU A 241 -9.30 13.03 -4.52
C LEU A 241 -10.10 12.21 -3.51
N LEU A 242 -11.40 12.51 -3.34
CA LEU A 242 -12.27 11.74 -2.44
C LEU A 242 -12.31 10.25 -2.79
N LEU A 243 -12.51 9.90 -4.06
CA LEU A 243 -12.58 8.49 -4.49
C LEU A 243 -11.25 7.76 -4.33
N SER A 244 -10.12 8.38 -4.70
CA SER A 244 -8.80 7.76 -4.53
C SER A 244 -8.46 7.54 -3.06
N SER A 245 -8.73 8.54 -2.20
CA SER A 245 -8.53 8.42 -0.76
C SER A 245 -9.46 7.38 -0.12
N PHE A 246 -10.69 7.25 -0.62
CA PHE A 246 -11.62 6.22 -0.15
C PHE A 246 -11.16 4.81 -0.55
N LEU A 247 -10.72 4.64 -1.81
CA LEU A 247 -10.10 3.39 -2.26
C LEU A 247 -8.86 3.06 -1.41
N PHE A 248 -8.04 4.04 -1.07
CA PHE A 248 -6.89 3.83 -0.21
C PHE A 248 -7.29 3.28 1.17
N GLY A 249 -8.37 3.80 1.75
CA GLY A 249 -8.81 3.34 3.06
C GLY A 249 -9.47 1.97 3.09
N ILE A 250 -10.32 1.64 2.11
CA ILE A 250 -10.96 0.31 2.07
C ILE A 250 -9.96 -0.82 1.77
N PHE A 251 -8.82 -0.52 1.16
CA PHE A 251 -7.75 -1.49 0.87
C PHE A 251 -7.01 -1.98 2.13
N HIS A 252 -7.28 -1.39 3.30
CA HIS A 252 -6.78 -1.87 4.59
C HIS A 252 -7.67 -2.98 5.19
N PHE A 253 -8.86 -3.24 4.62
CA PHE A 253 -9.76 -4.32 5.02
C PHE A 253 -10.18 -4.36 6.50
N ASP A 254 -10.06 -3.23 7.20
CA ASP A 254 -10.48 -3.05 8.59
C ASP A 254 -11.36 -1.79 8.71
N PRO A 255 -12.60 -1.89 9.25
CA PRO A 255 -13.49 -0.74 9.37
C PRO A 255 -12.92 0.44 10.18
N GLY A 256 -12.16 0.15 11.24
CA GLY A 256 -11.53 1.16 12.08
C GLY A 256 -10.34 1.85 11.37
N ALA A 257 -9.69 1.16 10.44
CA ALA A 257 -8.63 1.73 9.62
C ALA A 257 -9.16 2.66 8.50
N VAL A 258 -10.39 2.51 8.02
CA VAL A 258 -10.91 3.23 6.83
C VAL A 258 -10.86 4.76 6.99
N VAL A 259 -11.38 5.31 8.09
CA VAL A 259 -11.43 6.79 8.27
C VAL A 259 -10.04 7.40 8.48
N PRO A 260 -9.14 6.83 9.32
CA PRO A 260 -7.76 7.28 9.44
C PRO A 260 -7.02 7.32 8.11
N THR A 261 -7.06 6.22 7.37
CA THR A 261 -6.35 6.05 6.10
C THR A 261 -6.97 6.88 4.99
N PHE A 262 -8.29 7.07 4.97
CA PHE A 262 -8.98 8.03 4.10
C PHE A 262 -8.49 9.45 4.34
N THR A 263 -8.39 9.87 5.62
CA THR A 263 -7.97 11.23 5.99
C THR A 263 -6.51 11.49 5.59
N LEU A 264 -5.62 10.55 5.88
CA LEU A 264 -4.24 10.58 5.38
C LEU A 264 -4.22 10.57 3.84
N GLY A 265 -5.11 9.76 3.25
CA GLY A 265 -5.47 9.72 1.84
C GLY A 265 -5.62 11.10 1.21
N LEU A 266 -6.48 11.93 1.80
CA LEU A 266 -6.81 13.27 1.33
C LEU A 266 -5.58 14.19 1.39
N ALA A 267 -4.86 14.16 2.50
CA ALA A 267 -3.66 14.98 2.69
C ALA A 267 -2.58 14.64 1.65
N LEU A 268 -2.22 13.37 1.53
CA LEU A 268 -1.19 12.91 0.59
C LEU A 268 -1.60 13.10 -0.87
N GLY A 269 -2.88 12.90 -1.20
CA GLY A 269 -3.42 13.18 -2.53
C GLY A 269 -3.38 14.66 -2.87
N TRP A 270 -3.69 15.54 -1.91
CA TRP A 270 -3.57 16.99 -2.10
C TRP A 270 -2.13 17.44 -2.27
N VAL A 271 -1.20 16.86 -1.51
CA VAL A 271 0.25 17.07 -1.66
C VAL A 271 0.71 16.71 -3.07
N TYR A 272 0.30 15.55 -3.57
CA TYR A 272 0.60 15.14 -4.95
C TYR A 272 0.04 16.11 -5.98
N LEU A 273 -1.23 16.51 -5.82
CA LEU A 273 -1.91 17.46 -6.72
C LEU A 273 -1.26 18.84 -6.72
N LYS A 274 -0.62 19.28 -5.63
CA LYS A 274 0.08 20.57 -5.56
C LYS A 274 1.52 20.53 -6.02
N THR A 275 2.20 19.40 -5.83
CA THR A 275 3.64 19.28 -6.12
C THR A 275 3.93 18.63 -7.47
N GLY A 276 2.98 17.85 -8.00
CA GLY A 276 3.13 17.03 -9.20
C GLY A 276 4.17 15.92 -9.07
N SER A 277 4.57 15.60 -7.84
CA SER A 277 5.57 14.58 -7.52
C SER A 277 5.04 13.67 -6.41
N ILE A 278 5.33 12.37 -6.52
CA ILE A 278 4.99 11.42 -5.44
C ILE A 278 5.94 11.54 -4.25
N TRP A 279 7.14 12.10 -4.41
CA TRP A 279 8.17 12.08 -3.36
C TRP A 279 7.78 12.80 -2.07
N PRO A 280 7.15 14.00 -2.10
CA PRO A 280 6.61 14.61 -0.87
C PRO A 280 5.56 13.75 -0.17
N SER A 281 4.67 13.10 -0.94
CA SER A 281 3.65 12.21 -0.39
C SER A 281 4.27 10.96 0.20
N VAL A 282 5.23 10.32 -0.51
CA VAL A 282 6.02 9.18 -0.01
C VAL A 282 6.72 9.54 1.29
N PHE A 283 7.33 10.73 1.36
CA PHE A 283 8.00 11.20 2.57
C PHE A 283 7.03 11.36 3.75
N ALA A 284 5.90 12.06 3.57
CA ALA A 284 4.93 12.26 4.63
C ALA A 284 4.24 10.95 5.06
N HIS A 285 4.00 10.05 4.11
CA HIS A 285 3.46 8.72 4.37
C HIS A 285 4.47 7.85 5.14
N GLY A 286 5.72 7.81 4.69
CA GLY A 286 6.78 7.10 5.40
C GLY A 286 7.04 7.66 6.80
N LEU A 287 6.91 8.98 6.98
CA LEU A 287 6.96 9.62 8.29
C LEU A 287 5.80 9.16 9.19
N HIS A 288 4.58 9.08 8.67
CA HIS A 288 3.43 8.56 9.41
C HIS A 288 3.67 7.13 9.89
N ASN A 289 4.07 6.23 8.99
CA ASN A 289 4.31 4.83 9.32
C ASN A 289 5.48 4.68 10.29
N SER A 290 6.58 5.39 10.06
CA SER A 290 7.75 5.34 10.93
C SER A 290 7.44 5.84 12.33
N LEU A 291 6.65 6.91 12.47
CA LEU A 291 6.21 7.40 13.78
C LEU A 291 5.34 6.36 14.50
N ALA A 292 4.39 5.74 13.80
CA ALA A 292 3.54 4.69 14.37
C ALA A 292 4.39 3.49 14.86
N ILE A 293 5.35 3.05 14.04
CA ILE A 293 6.29 1.97 14.37
C ILE A 293 7.16 2.33 15.58
N MET A 294 7.68 3.56 15.65
CA MET A 294 8.47 4.02 16.78
C MET A 294 7.64 4.11 18.06
N MET A 295 6.40 4.60 17.98
CA MET A 295 5.49 4.61 19.12
C MET A 295 5.18 3.19 19.59
N ALA A 296 4.86 2.26 18.69
CA ALA A 296 4.66 0.86 19.05
C ALA A 296 5.88 0.26 19.77
N LYS A 297 7.10 0.56 19.30
CA LYS A 297 8.32 0.02 19.93
C LYS A 297 8.59 0.56 21.34
N TYR A 298 8.35 1.85 21.57
CA TYR A 298 8.83 2.55 22.77
C TYR A 298 7.73 3.05 23.71
N ALA A 299 6.49 3.23 23.26
CA ALA A 299 5.40 3.74 24.10
C ALA A 299 4.90 2.71 25.12
N THR A 300 5.15 1.42 24.90
CA THR A 300 4.86 0.35 25.86
C THR A 300 5.96 0.18 26.93
N GLU A 301 7.08 0.90 26.83
CA GLU A 301 8.18 0.86 27.81
C GLU A 301 8.06 1.94 28.92
N ILE A 302 6.97 2.72 28.92
CA ILE A 302 6.67 3.81 29.87
C ILE A 302 5.45 3.44 30.70
#